data_AF-A0AAW5JWJ8-F1
#
_entry.id   AF-A0AAW5JWJ8-F1
#
_cell.length_a   1.000
_cell.length_b   1.000
_cell.length_c   1.000
_cell.angle_alpha   90.00
_cell.angle_beta   90.00
_cell.angle_gamma   90.00
#
_symmetry.space_group_name_H-M   'P 1'
#
loop_
_entity.id
_entity.type
_entity.pdbx_description
1 polymer ?
#
loop_
_entity_poly.entity_id
_entity_poly.type
_entity_poly.pdbx_seq_one_letter_code
_entity_poly.pdbx_strand_id
1 'polypeptide(L)'
;MQTIGRGLRLPFGEQTGNEDLDTLDIVAHDHYRELVDEIRSSDIFRYRDLDKTGVEDSESVDVSSTFEDGQLSFMDEAITSTGLKSFDQMRNPQTQLEIYEAYVKNFMASQKKNRKSDNPNQLSLFDIAPEVMQTGETPGPQSTGTDTVSTTPDTQSGKRPMSQEEFAKTVTEYSAKAISVPKILVQTTSEVKFNHFEVKRTIQDFEIATAKIERFDAINQHLLTVVDAQALEVEDARNTLACMLLDSISELSYDDADFIIDVVEQYLSQIPGDEEEKKKIVRRYAGLIVNDIKKQIYTHMDRKTQDIHIVQKDLIVFRKFVKNVKKNGQVRYDKPFTDRSNIKKYLFTGYKKSYYPANAFDSDTERQFSVILEEDPDVIRWIKPPLNQLGLFWKAGQQYNPDFLVETTTGKYMVEVKALNEVNNEEVVSKAREGIRWCTFASTTDPDHKTWEYRLISDDNIHPGNTCKYTLGTAHPVKEED
;
A
#
# COMPACT_ATOMS: atom_id res chain seq x y z
N MET A 1 -6.42 -13.89 -17.47
CA MET A 1 -6.07 -14.26 -18.86
C MET A 1 -4.72 -14.94 -18.88
N GLN A 2 -4.72 -16.27 -19.06
CA GLN A 2 -3.51 -17.10 -19.08
C GLN A 2 -3.30 -17.64 -20.50
N THR A 3 -2.06 -17.60 -21.02
CA THR A 3 -1.76 -18.07 -22.38
C THR A 3 -0.87 -19.31 -22.38
N ILE A 4 -1.08 -20.19 -23.37
CA ILE A 4 -0.56 -21.58 -23.41
C ILE A 4 0.95 -21.74 -23.19
N GLY A 5 1.76 -20.73 -23.49
CA GLY A 5 3.22 -20.78 -23.32
C GLY A 5 3.71 -20.95 -21.88
N ARG A 6 2.84 -20.80 -20.87
CA ARG A 6 3.21 -20.93 -19.43
C ARG A 6 2.45 -22.02 -18.66
N GLY A 7 1.56 -22.75 -19.34
CA GLY A 7 0.61 -23.69 -18.74
C GLY A 7 -0.51 -23.01 -17.94
N LEU A 8 -1.61 -23.73 -17.69
CA LEU A 8 -2.68 -23.26 -16.82
C LEU A 8 -2.21 -23.30 -15.36
N ARG A 9 -2.21 -22.15 -14.70
CA ARG A 9 -1.86 -22.00 -13.29
C ARG A 9 -3.10 -21.61 -12.51
N LEU A 10 -3.64 -22.54 -11.74
CA LEU A 10 -4.72 -22.24 -10.81
C LEU A 10 -4.11 -21.49 -9.62
N PRO A 11 -4.46 -20.21 -9.39
CA PRO A 11 -3.83 -19.39 -8.35
C PRO A 11 -3.99 -19.98 -6.94
N PHE A 12 -5.02 -20.81 -6.76
CA PHE A 12 -5.41 -21.40 -5.47
C PHE A 12 -5.30 -22.93 -5.47
N GLY A 13 -4.68 -23.54 -6.49
CA GLY A 13 -4.52 -24.99 -6.60
C GLY A 13 -5.80 -25.77 -6.94
N GLU A 14 -6.96 -25.12 -6.95
CA GLU A 14 -8.27 -25.69 -7.23
C GLU A 14 -9.04 -24.81 -8.24
N GLN A 15 -10.06 -25.37 -8.90
CA GLN A 15 -10.94 -24.60 -9.79
C GLN A 15 -11.80 -23.64 -8.95
N THR A 16 -11.77 -22.37 -9.29
CA THR A 16 -12.43 -21.28 -8.55
C THR A 16 -13.88 -21.06 -8.96
N GLY A 17 -14.30 -21.65 -10.07
CA GLY A 17 -15.58 -21.37 -10.73
C GLY A 17 -15.60 -20.05 -11.50
N ASN A 18 -14.50 -19.30 -11.49
CA ASN A 18 -14.32 -18.09 -12.28
C ASN A 18 -13.61 -18.44 -13.60
N GLU A 19 -14.36 -18.33 -14.69
CA GLU A 19 -13.92 -18.74 -16.03
C GLU A 19 -12.59 -18.07 -16.42
N ASP A 20 -12.39 -16.77 -16.15
CA ASP A 20 -11.19 -16.04 -16.57
C ASP A 20 -9.89 -16.46 -15.82
N LEU A 21 -10.05 -17.16 -14.68
CA LEU A 21 -8.94 -17.71 -13.88
C LEU A 21 -8.72 -19.19 -14.18
N ASP A 22 -9.79 -19.91 -14.47
CA ASP A 22 -9.79 -21.37 -14.65
C ASP A 22 -9.60 -21.79 -16.12
N THR A 23 -9.58 -20.84 -17.08
CA THR A 23 -9.36 -21.13 -18.51
C THR A 23 -8.01 -20.65 -19.04
N LEU A 24 -7.57 -21.31 -20.12
CA LEU A 24 -6.33 -21.01 -20.85
C LEU A 24 -6.66 -20.57 -22.27
N ASP A 25 -6.12 -19.44 -22.69
CA ASP A 25 -6.34 -18.89 -24.03
C ASP A 25 -5.22 -19.29 -24.98
N ILE A 26 -5.62 -19.79 -26.16
CA ILE A 26 -4.72 -20.22 -27.23
C ILE A 26 -4.74 -19.15 -28.32
N VAL A 27 -3.66 -18.36 -28.41
CA VAL A 27 -3.61 -17.19 -29.32
C VAL A 27 -2.88 -17.52 -30.63
N ALA A 28 -1.88 -18.41 -30.62
CA ALA A 28 -1.23 -18.95 -31.83
C ALA A 28 -0.38 -20.18 -31.51
N HIS A 29 -0.49 -21.26 -32.29
CA HIS A 29 0.38 -22.44 -32.20
C HIS A 29 0.50 -23.13 -33.58
N ASP A 30 1.65 -23.72 -33.90
CA ASP A 30 1.92 -24.31 -35.23
C ASP A 30 0.99 -25.49 -35.57
N HIS A 31 0.47 -26.15 -34.53
CA HIS A 31 -0.51 -27.26 -34.61
C HIS A 31 -1.96 -26.81 -34.38
N TYR A 32 -2.28 -25.51 -34.53
CA TYR A 32 -3.62 -24.96 -34.27
C TYR A 32 -4.73 -25.69 -35.05
N ARG A 33 -4.47 -26.13 -36.28
CA ARG A 33 -5.44 -26.90 -37.08
C ARG A 33 -5.75 -28.28 -36.50
N GLU A 34 -4.71 -29.03 -36.09
CA GLU A 34 -4.89 -30.37 -35.51
C GLU A 34 -5.63 -30.29 -34.16
N LEU A 35 -5.29 -29.30 -33.34
CA LEU A 35 -6.02 -29.01 -32.10
C LEU A 35 -7.48 -28.63 -32.39
N VAL A 36 -7.76 -27.73 -33.34
CA VAL A 36 -9.13 -27.32 -33.69
C VAL A 36 -9.99 -28.50 -34.19
N ASP A 37 -9.38 -29.45 -34.91
CA ASP A 37 -10.09 -30.63 -35.41
C ASP A 37 -10.35 -31.67 -34.29
N GLU A 38 -9.43 -31.86 -33.34
CA GLU A 38 -9.69 -32.63 -32.10
C GLU A 38 -10.74 -31.94 -31.20
N ILE A 39 -10.69 -30.61 -31.10
CA ILE A 39 -11.57 -29.76 -30.28
C ILE A 39 -13.04 -29.85 -30.71
N ARG A 40 -13.33 -30.03 -32.01
CA ARG A 40 -14.72 -30.17 -32.51
C ARG A 40 -15.43 -31.43 -32.00
N SER A 41 -14.70 -32.37 -31.40
CA SER A 41 -15.23 -33.67 -30.94
C SER A 41 -15.33 -33.80 -29.41
N SER A 42 -15.01 -32.76 -28.64
CA SER A 42 -14.95 -32.80 -27.17
C SER A 42 -15.81 -31.73 -26.50
N ASP A 43 -16.60 -32.13 -25.49
CA ASP A 43 -17.49 -31.25 -24.70
C ASP A 43 -16.75 -30.37 -23.67
N ILE A 44 -15.43 -30.53 -23.56
CA ILE A 44 -14.60 -29.85 -22.55
C ILE A 44 -14.25 -28.41 -22.96
N PHE A 45 -14.33 -28.09 -24.26
CA PHE A 45 -13.90 -26.81 -24.81
C PHE A 45 -15.08 -25.92 -25.22
N ARG A 46 -15.11 -24.68 -24.69
CA ARG A 46 -16.11 -23.66 -25.05
C ARG A 46 -15.53 -22.68 -26.06
N TYR A 47 -16.22 -22.49 -27.18
CA TYR A 47 -15.83 -21.51 -28.19
C TYR A 47 -16.21 -20.09 -27.76
N ARG A 48 -15.22 -19.20 -27.60
CA ARG A 48 -15.42 -17.76 -27.33
C ARG A 48 -14.85 -16.95 -28.49
N ASP A 49 -15.73 -16.29 -29.22
CA ASP A 49 -15.38 -15.43 -30.35
C ASP A 49 -14.96 -14.04 -29.82
N LEU A 50 -13.65 -13.77 -29.81
CA LEU A 50 -13.08 -12.52 -29.30
C LEU A 50 -13.46 -11.29 -30.15
N ASP A 51 -13.89 -11.51 -31.39
CA ASP A 51 -14.24 -10.43 -32.33
C ASP A 51 -15.75 -10.07 -32.28
N LYS A 52 -16.60 -10.95 -31.72
CA LYS A 52 -18.07 -10.75 -31.72
C LYS A 52 -18.64 -10.05 -30.48
N THR A 53 -17.90 -9.93 -29.39
CA THR A 53 -18.26 -8.97 -28.35
C THR A 53 -17.69 -7.61 -28.76
N GLY A 54 -18.52 -6.79 -29.40
CA GLY A 54 -18.16 -5.38 -29.59
C GLY A 54 -17.70 -4.82 -28.25
N VAL A 55 -16.45 -4.36 -28.19
CA VAL A 55 -15.91 -3.68 -27.00
C VAL A 55 -16.88 -2.54 -26.70
N GLU A 56 -17.53 -2.56 -25.53
CA GLU A 56 -18.40 -1.46 -25.13
C GLU A 56 -17.56 -0.17 -25.19
N ASP A 57 -17.96 0.80 -26.02
CA ASP A 57 -17.28 2.09 -26.11
C ASP A 57 -17.09 2.67 -24.70
N SER A 58 -15.84 2.88 -24.32
CA SER A 58 -15.44 3.48 -23.04
C SER A 58 -14.69 4.79 -23.25
N GLU A 59 -14.84 5.71 -22.31
CA GLU A 59 -14.14 6.98 -22.25
C GLU A 59 -13.26 7.01 -20.99
N SER A 60 -11.99 7.42 -21.13
CA SER A 60 -11.11 7.63 -19.98
C SER A 60 -11.24 9.07 -19.52
N VAL A 61 -11.66 9.27 -18.27
CA VAL A 61 -11.87 10.58 -17.66
C VAL A 61 -10.88 10.79 -16.52
N ASP A 62 -10.14 11.89 -16.59
CA ASP A 62 -9.28 12.36 -15.49
C ASP A 62 -10.16 13.00 -14.41
N VAL A 63 -10.10 12.47 -13.19
CA VAL A 63 -10.78 13.03 -12.01
C VAL A 63 -9.73 13.72 -11.15
N SER A 64 -9.78 15.04 -11.08
CA SER A 64 -8.87 15.89 -10.30
C SER A 64 -9.65 16.80 -9.35
N SER A 65 -8.94 17.34 -8.35
CA SER A 65 -9.46 18.44 -7.53
C SER A 65 -9.47 19.76 -8.32
N THR A 66 -9.67 20.89 -7.65
CA THR A 66 -9.63 22.24 -8.26
C THR A 66 -8.26 22.58 -8.85
N PHE A 67 -7.17 21.96 -8.39
CA PHE A 67 -5.85 22.13 -8.95
C PHE A 67 -5.58 21.10 -10.06
N GLU A 68 -4.92 21.54 -11.14
CA GLU A 68 -4.26 20.61 -12.05
C GLU A 68 -3.15 19.86 -11.32
N ASP A 69 -2.99 18.56 -11.61
CA ASP A 69 -2.07 17.67 -10.88
C ASP A 69 -0.62 18.17 -10.81
N GLY A 70 -0.13 18.76 -11.91
CA GLY A 70 1.20 19.39 -11.93
C GLY A 70 1.34 20.55 -10.95
N GLN A 71 0.30 21.37 -10.78
CA GLN A 71 0.30 22.48 -9.82
C GLN A 71 0.06 21.99 -8.38
N LEU A 72 -0.78 20.95 -8.22
CA LEU A 72 -1.07 20.33 -6.94
C LEU A 72 0.19 19.78 -6.28
N SER A 73 1.13 19.21 -7.04
CA SER A 73 2.39 18.70 -6.47
C SER A 73 3.26 19.82 -5.86
N PHE A 74 3.31 21.00 -6.47
CA PHE A 74 4.04 22.14 -5.91
C PHE A 74 3.30 22.74 -4.71
N MET A 75 1.97 22.71 -4.74
CA MET A 75 1.13 23.12 -3.62
C MET A 75 1.32 22.18 -2.40
N ASP A 76 1.35 20.87 -2.62
CA ASP A 76 1.60 19.84 -1.60
C ASP A 76 2.96 20.06 -0.90
N GLU A 77 4.01 20.34 -1.67
CA GLU A 77 5.33 20.70 -1.15
C GLU A 77 5.32 22.04 -0.39
N ALA A 78 4.54 23.03 -0.87
CA ALA A 78 4.37 24.31 -0.19
C ALA A 78 3.64 24.18 1.15
N ILE A 79 2.58 23.37 1.22
CA ILE A 79 1.84 23.03 2.45
C ILE A 79 2.78 22.37 3.47
N THR A 80 3.56 21.40 3.02
CA THR A 80 4.50 20.66 3.87
C THR A 80 5.61 21.58 4.40
N SER A 81 6.20 22.40 3.53
CA SER A 81 7.30 23.31 3.92
C SER A 81 6.87 24.47 4.82
N THR A 82 5.63 24.95 4.69
CA THR A 82 5.04 25.95 5.60
C THR A 82 4.55 25.34 6.92
N GLY A 83 4.49 24.00 7.02
CA GLY A 83 4.04 23.31 8.23
C GLY A 83 2.56 23.52 8.51
N LEU A 84 1.76 23.72 7.46
CA LEU A 84 0.33 23.95 7.57
C LEU A 84 -0.36 22.71 8.13
N LYS A 85 -1.13 22.89 9.21
CA LYS A 85 -1.78 21.78 9.91
C LYS A 85 -3.23 21.62 9.53
N SER A 86 -3.93 22.67 9.12
CA SER A 86 -5.35 22.61 8.75
C SER A 86 -5.61 23.37 7.45
N PHE A 87 -6.47 22.83 6.59
CA PHE A 87 -6.93 23.54 5.39
C PHE A 87 -7.76 24.78 5.72
N ASP A 88 -8.37 24.89 6.91
CA ASP A 88 -9.12 26.08 7.30
C ASP A 88 -8.21 27.29 7.58
N GLN A 89 -6.94 27.05 7.91
CA GLN A 89 -5.92 28.11 8.03
C GLN A 89 -5.63 28.79 6.69
N MET A 90 -5.86 28.10 5.57
CA MET A 90 -5.70 28.68 4.22
C MET A 90 -6.73 29.76 3.91
N ARG A 91 -7.74 30.00 4.76
CA ARG A 91 -8.66 31.13 4.60
C ARG A 91 -8.06 32.46 5.04
N ASN A 92 -6.98 32.44 5.82
CA ASN A 92 -6.28 33.65 6.25
C ASN A 92 -5.41 34.21 5.11
N PRO A 93 -5.59 35.48 4.69
CA PRO A 93 -4.81 36.09 3.62
C PRO A 93 -3.29 36.05 3.86
N GLN A 94 -2.83 36.14 5.10
CA GLN A 94 -1.40 36.07 5.42
C GLN A 94 -0.84 34.67 5.13
N THR A 95 -1.53 33.62 5.59
CA THR A 95 -1.15 32.23 5.33
C THR A 95 -1.21 31.91 3.85
N GLN A 96 -2.18 32.45 3.10
CA GLN A 96 -2.23 32.31 1.64
C GLN A 96 -0.99 32.90 0.96
N LEU A 97 -0.52 34.07 1.41
CA LEU A 97 0.68 34.70 0.87
C LEU A 97 1.93 33.85 1.15
N GLU A 98 2.09 33.37 2.39
CA GLU A 98 3.21 32.51 2.78
C GLU A 98 3.27 31.22 1.96
N ILE A 99 2.12 30.56 1.75
CA ILE A 99 2.03 29.36 0.90
C ILE A 99 2.32 29.72 -0.57
N TYR A 100 1.84 30.85 -1.07
CA TYR A 100 2.09 31.29 -2.44
C TYR A 100 3.58 31.53 -2.71
N GLU A 101 4.29 32.20 -1.79
CA GLU A 101 5.73 32.41 -1.89
C GLU A 101 6.50 31.08 -1.93
N ALA A 102 6.12 30.13 -1.07
CA ALA A 102 6.69 28.78 -1.07
C ALA A 102 6.39 28.02 -2.38
N TYR A 103 5.16 28.11 -2.89
CA TYR A 103 4.73 27.51 -4.15
C TYR A 103 5.54 28.05 -5.34
N VAL A 104 5.70 29.37 -5.47
CA VAL A 104 6.49 29.99 -6.54
C VAL A 104 7.97 29.58 -6.43
N LYS A 105 8.51 29.54 -5.21
CA LYS A 105 9.89 29.09 -4.96
C LYS A 105 10.11 27.65 -5.43
N ASN A 106 9.20 26.74 -5.08
CA ASN A 106 9.28 25.32 -5.48
C ASN A 106 9.15 25.16 -7.00
N PHE A 107 8.22 25.90 -7.61
CA PHE A 107 8.05 25.95 -9.05
C PHE A 107 9.33 26.38 -9.79
N MET A 108 9.94 27.49 -9.36
CA MET A 108 11.17 28.03 -9.95
C MET A 108 12.38 27.11 -9.74
N ALA A 109 12.45 26.43 -8.59
CA ALA A 109 13.49 25.44 -8.32
C ALA A 109 13.40 24.24 -9.27
N SER A 110 12.19 23.76 -9.57
CA SER A 110 11.97 22.68 -10.53
C SER A 110 12.38 23.07 -11.96
N GLN A 111 12.06 24.30 -12.39
CA GLN A 111 12.47 24.81 -13.71
C GLN A 111 13.99 24.90 -13.85
N LYS A 112 14.70 25.34 -12.79
CA LYS A 112 16.17 25.38 -12.78
C LYS A 112 16.82 23.99 -12.86
N LYS A 113 16.21 22.97 -12.24
CA LYS A 113 16.69 21.58 -12.34
C LYS A 113 16.53 21.02 -13.76
N ASN A 114 15.37 21.24 -14.39
CA ASN A 114 15.12 20.79 -15.77
C ASN A 114 15.99 21.53 -16.81
N ARG A 115 16.31 22.81 -16.60
CA ARG A 115 17.25 23.55 -17.47
C ARG A 115 18.71 23.09 -17.34
N LYS A 116 19.11 22.50 -16.21
CA LYS A 116 20.46 21.92 -16.07
C LYS A 116 20.60 20.59 -16.80
N SER A 117 19.51 19.84 -16.99
CA SER A 117 19.51 18.63 -17.82
C SER A 117 19.42 18.96 -19.33
N ASP A 118 18.71 20.03 -19.69
CA ASP A 118 18.54 20.46 -21.09
C ASP A 118 19.35 21.74 -21.38
N ASN A 119 20.60 21.56 -21.83
CA ASN A 119 21.50 22.58 -22.39
C ASN A 119 21.81 23.85 -21.54
N PRO A 120 23.03 23.98 -20.98
CA PRO A 120 23.41 25.08 -20.07
C PRO A 120 23.55 26.49 -20.71
N ASN A 121 23.37 26.65 -22.02
CA ASN A 121 23.72 27.88 -22.75
C ASN A 121 22.53 28.69 -23.33
N GLN A 122 21.27 28.33 -23.04
CA GLN A 122 20.12 29.15 -23.44
C GLN A 122 19.65 30.05 -22.29
N LEU A 123 20.13 31.30 -22.29
CA LEU A 123 19.56 32.37 -21.46
C LEU A 123 18.20 32.78 -22.05
N SER A 124 17.20 32.95 -21.20
CA SER A 124 15.84 33.35 -21.57
C SER A 124 15.56 34.73 -21.00
N LEU A 125 14.66 35.50 -21.62
CA LEU A 125 14.31 36.90 -21.31
C LEU A 125 13.89 37.18 -19.84
N PHE A 126 13.82 36.14 -18.99
CA PHE A 126 13.49 36.19 -17.56
C PHE A 126 14.72 36.15 -16.63
N ASP A 127 15.94 36.22 -17.17
CA ASP A 127 17.17 36.34 -16.37
C ASP A 127 17.40 37.77 -15.82
N ILE A 128 16.42 38.67 -16.00
CA ILE A 128 16.35 39.98 -15.32
C ILE A 128 15.46 39.82 -14.09
N ALA A 129 16.04 40.11 -12.92
CA ALA A 129 15.51 39.95 -11.57
C ALA A 129 14.06 40.44 -11.34
N PRO A 130 13.37 39.96 -10.28
CA PRO A 130 12.02 40.38 -9.94
C PRO A 130 12.06 41.75 -9.23
N GLU A 131 12.05 42.82 -10.00
CA GLU A 131 11.97 44.19 -9.44
C GLU A 131 10.93 45.05 -10.16
N VAL A 132 9.89 44.43 -10.73
CA VAL A 132 8.76 45.13 -11.35
C VAL A 132 7.44 44.50 -10.90
N MET A 133 7.11 44.68 -9.63
CA MET A 133 5.72 44.61 -9.13
C MET A 133 5.48 45.79 -8.18
N GLN A 134 5.59 47.00 -8.71
CA GLN A 134 4.93 48.19 -8.17
C GLN A 134 4.93 49.27 -9.26
N THR A 135 3.85 50.04 -9.29
CA THR A 135 3.51 51.13 -10.23
C THR A 135 2.92 50.68 -11.57
N GLY A 136 1.60 50.93 -11.70
CA GLY A 136 0.94 50.97 -12.98
C GLY A 136 1.23 52.29 -13.67
N GLU A 137 1.52 52.24 -14.97
CA GLU A 137 1.22 53.27 -15.95
C GLU A 137 1.50 52.70 -17.36
N THR A 138 0.53 52.86 -18.26
CA THR A 138 0.65 52.60 -19.70
C THR A 138 1.66 53.53 -20.37
N PRO A 139 2.36 53.05 -21.41
CA PRO A 139 2.19 53.71 -22.72
C PRO A 139 2.18 52.75 -23.92
N GLY A 140 1.42 53.11 -24.96
CA GLY A 140 1.37 52.45 -26.27
C GLY A 140 2.44 52.95 -27.27
N PRO A 141 2.23 52.82 -28.60
CA PRO A 141 2.82 51.74 -29.41
C PRO A 141 3.67 52.23 -30.60
N GLN A 142 4.64 51.40 -31.05
CA GLN A 142 5.26 51.30 -32.41
C GLN A 142 6.50 50.39 -32.28
N SER A 143 6.90 49.46 -33.16
CA SER A 143 6.78 49.38 -34.62
C SER A 143 7.09 47.95 -35.13
N THR A 144 6.37 47.58 -36.20
CA THR A 144 6.62 46.67 -37.34
C THR A 144 7.84 45.71 -37.38
N GLY A 145 7.54 44.44 -37.66
CA GLY A 145 8.44 43.46 -38.27
C GLY A 145 7.72 42.14 -38.54
N THR A 146 7.24 41.96 -39.77
CA THR A 146 6.71 40.71 -40.33
C THR A 146 7.75 39.61 -40.32
N ASP A 147 7.39 38.38 -39.93
CA ASP A 147 7.58 37.21 -40.80
C ASP A 147 6.91 35.92 -40.30
N THR A 148 6.12 35.35 -41.22
CA THR A 148 5.78 33.94 -41.49
C THR A 148 5.35 32.98 -40.37
N VAL A 149 4.06 32.67 -40.45
CA VAL A 149 3.37 31.49 -39.92
C VAL A 149 4.09 30.19 -40.35
N SER A 150 4.48 29.38 -39.37
CA SER A 150 4.70 27.95 -39.54
C SER A 150 3.89 27.21 -38.47
N THR A 151 2.88 26.49 -38.94
CA THR A 151 1.92 25.70 -38.18
C THR A 151 2.48 24.32 -37.87
N THR A 152 2.78 24.09 -36.59
CA THR A 152 2.82 22.76 -35.96
C THR A 152 2.32 22.91 -34.52
N PRO A 153 1.30 22.15 -34.07
CA PRO A 153 0.83 22.21 -32.69
C PRO A 153 1.78 21.39 -31.80
N ASP A 154 2.91 21.99 -31.43
CA ASP A 154 3.76 21.44 -30.38
C ASP A 154 3.09 21.67 -29.02
N THR A 155 2.61 20.58 -28.42
CA THR A 155 1.92 20.59 -27.13
C THR A 155 2.97 20.51 -26.02
N GLN A 156 3.83 21.51 -25.93
CA GLN A 156 4.74 21.74 -24.80
C GLN A 156 4.77 23.23 -24.46
N SER A 157 3.62 23.79 -24.09
CA SER A 157 3.60 25.08 -23.41
C SER A 157 4.18 24.88 -22.00
N GLY A 158 5.40 25.36 -21.75
CA GLY A 158 5.96 25.45 -20.41
C GLY A 158 4.97 26.16 -19.49
N LYS A 159 4.40 25.43 -18.53
CA LYS A 159 3.41 25.97 -17.60
C LYS A 159 4.06 27.16 -16.87
N ARG A 160 3.35 28.29 -16.81
CA ARG A 160 3.72 29.40 -15.91
C ARG A 160 3.19 29.08 -14.51
N PRO A 161 3.81 29.59 -13.43
CA PRO A 161 3.16 29.53 -12.12
C PRO A 161 1.86 30.33 -12.17
N MET A 162 0.89 29.95 -11.35
CA MET A 162 -0.36 30.71 -11.22
C MET A 162 -0.06 32.12 -10.70
N SER A 163 -0.84 33.11 -11.14
CA SER A 163 -0.76 34.44 -10.54
C SER A 163 -1.26 34.41 -9.09
N GLN A 164 -0.89 35.40 -8.27
CA GLN A 164 -1.27 35.46 -6.86
C GLN A 164 -2.80 35.49 -6.67
N GLU A 165 -3.53 36.22 -7.52
CA GLU A 165 -4.99 36.32 -7.45
C GLU A 165 -5.67 34.99 -7.83
N GLU A 166 -5.20 34.34 -8.91
CA GLU A 166 -5.69 33.02 -9.33
C GLU A 166 -5.39 31.96 -8.27
N PHE A 167 -4.19 32.01 -7.67
CA PHE A 167 -3.78 31.10 -6.61
C PHE A 167 -4.67 31.28 -5.36
N ALA A 168 -4.86 32.52 -4.89
CA ALA A 168 -5.70 32.81 -3.73
C ALA A 168 -7.14 32.32 -3.95
N LYS A 169 -7.71 32.55 -5.14
CA LYS A 169 -9.04 32.04 -5.50
C LYS A 169 -9.09 30.51 -5.48
N THR A 170 -8.11 29.86 -6.11
CA THR A 170 -8.07 28.39 -6.24
C THR A 170 -7.85 27.72 -4.89
N VAL A 171 -6.98 28.27 -4.04
CA VAL A 171 -6.76 27.83 -2.65
C VAL A 171 -8.03 27.99 -1.81
N THR A 172 -8.76 29.09 -1.98
CA THR A 172 -10.02 29.32 -1.27
C THR A 172 -11.08 28.29 -1.68
N GLU A 173 -11.22 28.03 -2.98
CA GLU A 173 -12.14 26.99 -3.49
C GLU A 173 -11.72 25.58 -3.09
N TYR A 174 -10.41 25.30 -3.06
CA TYR A 174 -9.85 24.02 -2.65
C TYR A 174 -10.06 23.77 -1.15
N SER A 175 -9.68 24.71 -0.30
CA SER A 175 -9.80 24.60 1.17
C SER A 175 -11.26 24.44 1.62
N ALA A 176 -12.23 24.98 0.89
CA ALA A 176 -13.64 24.77 1.15
C ALA A 176 -14.08 23.29 1.01
N LYS A 177 -13.38 22.49 0.20
CA LYS A 177 -13.69 21.08 -0.08
C LYS A 177 -12.67 20.10 0.51
N ALA A 178 -11.45 20.56 0.80
CA ALA A 178 -10.36 19.76 1.32
C ALA A 178 -10.57 19.44 2.80
N ILE A 179 -10.73 18.16 3.12
CA ILE A 179 -10.82 17.66 4.50
C ILE A 179 -9.41 17.56 5.10
N SER A 180 -9.19 18.13 6.28
CA SER A 180 -7.89 18.03 6.97
C SER A 180 -7.75 16.63 7.57
N VAL A 181 -7.06 15.73 6.85
CA VAL A 181 -6.80 14.36 7.28
C VAL A 181 -5.36 14.24 7.78
N PRO A 182 -5.14 13.83 9.04
CA PRO A 182 -3.79 13.61 9.55
C PRO A 182 -3.17 12.39 8.87
N LYS A 183 -1.88 12.49 8.54
CA LYS A 183 -1.13 11.38 7.98
C LYS A 183 -0.60 10.48 9.09
N ILE A 184 -1.20 9.30 9.24
CA ILE A 184 -0.85 8.31 10.27
C ILE A 184 -0.19 7.12 9.57
N LEU A 185 1.07 6.87 9.88
CA LEU A 185 1.79 5.71 9.38
C LEU A 185 1.60 4.55 10.35
N VAL A 186 1.11 3.41 9.86
CA VAL A 186 1.07 2.17 10.63
C VAL A 186 2.36 1.41 10.36
N GLN A 187 3.21 1.25 11.38
CA GLN A 187 4.42 0.45 11.31
C GLN A 187 4.25 -0.81 12.15
N THR A 188 4.18 -1.96 11.49
CA THR A 188 4.19 -3.26 12.17
C THR A 188 5.59 -3.54 12.71
N THR A 189 5.70 -3.65 14.03
CA THR A 189 6.91 -4.12 14.72
C THR A 189 6.64 -5.50 15.29
N SER A 190 7.60 -6.41 15.15
CA SER A 190 7.52 -7.74 15.76
C SER A 190 8.59 -7.82 16.85
N GLU A 191 8.16 -7.96 18.09
CA GLU A 191 9.02 -8.28 19.21
C GLU A 191 9.06 -9.81 19.35
N VAL A 192 10.25 -10.38 19.27
CA VAL A 192 10.50 -11.80 19.53
C VAL A 192 11.11 -11.89 20.92
N LYS A 193 10.51 -12.70 21.80
CA LYS A 193 11.07 -13.00 23.13
C LYS A 193 11.45 -14.46 23.18
N PHE A 194 12.72 -14.72 23.50
CA PHE A 194 13.22 -16.05 23.79
C PHE A 194 13.08 -16.31 25.29
N ASN A 195 12.04 -17.06 25.65
CA ASN A 195 11.87 -17.48 27.04
C ASN A 195 12.92 -18.55 27.38
N HIS A 196 13.49 -18.47 28.57
CA HIS A 196 14.37 -19.53 29.06
C HIS A 196 13.55 -20.81 29.28
N PHE A 197 14.11 -21.95 28.87
CA PHE A 197 13.49 -23.26 29.03
C PHE A 197 14.57 -24.31 29.28
N GLU A 198 14.16 -25.44 29.86
CA GLU A 198 15.04 -26.59 30.03
C GLU A 198 15.17 -27.35 28.70
N VAL A 199 16.38 -27.36 28.14
CA VAL A 199 16.68 -28.06 26.89
C VAL A 199 16.64 -29.56 27.13
N LYS A 200 16.03 -30.32 26.21
CA LYS A 200 15.99 -31.80 26.27
C LYS A 200 16.63 -32.40 25.04
N ARG A 201 17.60 -33.28 25.24
CA ARG A 201 18.21 -34.06 24.17
C ARG A 201 17.23 -35.12 23.67
N THR A 202 16.73 -34.98 22.45
CA THR A 202 15.83 -35.98 21.83
C THR A 202 16.63 -37.07 21.10
N ILE A 203 17.86 -36.76 20.70
CA ILE A 203 18.77 -37.70 20.03
C ILE A 203 19.28 -38.73 21.05
N GLN A 204 18.99 -40.02 20.84
CA GLN A 204 19.31 -41.06 21.81
C GLN A 204 20.79 -41.48 21.76
N ASP A 205 21.32 -41.73 20.56
CA ASP A 205 22.66 -42.31 20.38
C ASP A 205 23.55 -41.44 19.50
N PHE A 206 24.79 -41.23 19.95
CA PHE A 206 25.87 -40.68 19.13
C PHE A 206 26.92 -41.78 18.92
N GLU A 207 27.05 -42.27 17.68
CA GLU A 207 28.04 -43.29 17.36
C GLU A 207 29.38 -42.63 17.02
N ILE A 208 30.36 -42.78 17.91
CA ILE A 208 31.76 -42.49 17.61
C ILE A 208 32.42 -43.79 17.17
N ALA A 209 32.18 -44.20 15.93
CA ALA A 209 32.85 -45.39 15.38
C ALA A 209 34.33 -45.07 15.17
N THR A 210 35.23 -45.81 15.81
CA THR A 210 36.66 -45.79 15.50
C THR A 210 36.86 -46.38 14.10
N ALA A 211 37.15 -45.54 13.11
CA ALA A 211 37.53 -46.02 11.80
C ALA A 211 38.95 -46.59 11.86
N LYS A 212 39.15 -47.80 11.36
CA LYS A 212 40.47 -48.44 11.24
C LYS A 212 40.90 -48.45 9.78
N ILE A 213 42.15 -48.07 9.53
CA ILE A 213 42.78 -48.18 8.22
C ILE A 213 43.57 -49.47 8.20
N GLU A 214 43.10 -50.43 7.42
CA GLU A 214 43.76 -51.71 7.21
C GLU A 214 44.62 -51.64 5.95
N ARG A 215 45.93 -51.86 6.09
CA ARG A 215 46.86 -51.95 4.95
C ARG A 215 47.06 -53.42 4.59
N PHE A 216 46.57 -53.81 3.43
CA PHE A 216 46.61 -55.19 2.95
C PHE A 216 47.57 -55.35 1.76
N ASP A 217 48.43 -56.37 1.80
CA ASP A 217 49.21 -56.78 0.63
C ASP A 217 48.36 -57.71 -0.26
N ALA A 218 47.87 -57.16 -1.37
CA ALA A 218 47.00 -57.88 -2.29
C ALA A 218 47.69 -59.04 -3.03
N ILE A 219 49.03 -59.02 -3.14
CA ILE A 219 49.80 -60.03 -3.89
C ILE A 219 50.07 -61.25 -3.00
N ASN A 220 50.49 -61.01 -1.76
CA ASN A 220 50.82 -62.07 -0.80
C ASN A 220 49.65 -62.47 0.11
N GLN A 221 48.47 -61.85 -0.07
CA GLN A 221 47.26 -62.05 0.72
C GLN A 221 47.51 -61.94 2.24
N HIS A 222 48.30 -60.95 2.66
CA HIS A 222 48.67 -60.78 4.06
C HIS A 222 48.36 -59.36 4.55
N LEU A 223 47.76 -59.26 5.73
CA LEU A 223 47.48 -58.00 6.40
C LEU A 223 48.77 -57.43 7.00
N LEU A 224 49.20 -56.25 6.55
CA LEU A 224 50.48 -55.67 6.95
C LEU A 224 50.36 -54.88 8.25
N THR A 225 49.38 -53.98 8.33
CA THR A 225 49.25 -53.07 9.47
C THR A 225 47.80 -52.60 9.58
N VAL A 226 47.32 -52.47 10.82
CA VAL A 226 46.07 -51.80 11.14
C VAL A 226 46.41 -50.54 11.91
N VAL A 227 46.01 -49.39 11.41
CA VAL A 227 46.23 -48.08 12.05
C VAL A 227 44.88 -47.47 12.37
N ASP A 228 44.70 -46.95 13.58
CA ASP A 228 43.48 -46.22 13.92
C ASP A 228 43.45 -44.90 13.14
N ALA A 229 42.35 -44.63 12.45
CA ALA A 229 42.15 -43.35 11.78
C ALA A 229 41.89 -42.28 12.85
N GLN A 230 42.62 -41.16 12.76
CA GLN A 230 42.35 -40.03 13.64
C GLN A 230 40.98 -39.44 13.29
N ALA A 231 40.05 -39.50 14.25
CA ALA A 231 38.74 -38.89 14.10
C ALA A 231 38.90 -37.37 14.01
N LEU A 232 38.27 -36.75 13.00
CA LEU A 232 38.20 -35.30 12.92
C LEU A 232 37.35 -34.76 14.07
N GLU A 233 37.81 -33.68 14.69
CA GLU A 233 37.14 -33.01 15.80
C GLU A 233 37.08 -31.50 15.53
N VAL A 234 36.20 -30.80 16.26
CA VAL A 234 36.17 -29.34 16.25
C VAL A 234 37.05 -28.80 17.37
N GLU A 235 37.59 -27.59 17.21
CA GLU A 235 38.42 -26.96 18.25
C GLU A 235 37.60 -26.66 19.52
N ASP A 236 36.38 -26.15 19.35
CA ASP A 236 35.45 -25.81 20.43
C ASP A 236 34.01 -26.26 20.07
N ALA A 237 33.50 -27.24 20.82
CA ALA A 237 32.18 -27.80 20.65
C ALA A 237 31.07 -26.78 20.93
N ARG A 238 31.22 -25.95 21.98
CA ARG A 238 30.25 -24.93 22.37
C ARG A 238 30.20 -23.83 21.34
N ASN A 239 31.35 -23.26 20.98
CA ASN A 239 31.39 -22.16 20.01
C ASN A 239 30.86 -22.60 18.64
N THR A 240 31.20 -23.82 18.19
CA THR A 240 30.70 -24.36 16.92
C THR A 240 29.18 -24.44 16.90
N LEU A 241 28.57 -25.00 17.95
CA LEU A 241 27.11 -25.11 18.03
C LEU A 241 26.44 -23.73 18.18
N ALA A 242 27.02 -22.82 18.96
CA ALA A 242 26.49 -21.47 19.13
C ALA A 242 26.46 -20.69 17.81
N CYS A 243 27.55 -20.69 17.05
CA CYS A 243 27.60 -20.06 15.73
C CYS A 243 26.61 -20.70 14.75
N MET A 244 26.56 -22.04 14.70
CA MET A 244 25.61 -22.72 13.81
C MET A 244 24.15 -22.47 14.20
N LEU A 245 23.85 -22.30 15.49
CA LEU A 245 22.51 -21.98 15.95
C LEU A 245 22.11 -20.56 15.54
N LEU A 246 23.00 -19.58 15.75
CA LEU A 246 22.84 -18.19 15.31
C LEU A 246 22.62 -18.11 13.79
N ASP A 247 23.41 -18.84 13.00
CA ASP A 247 23.25 -18.87 11.53
C ASP A 247 21.95 -19.56 11.09
N SER A 248 21.44 -20.50 11.89
CA SER A 248 20.28 -21.31 11.52
C SER A 248 18.93 -20.68 11.86
N ILE A 249 18.86 -19.74 12.80
CA ILE A 249 17.63 -19.10 13.27
C ILE A 249 17.71 -17.61 12.96
N SER A 250 16.96 -17.17 11.96
CA SER A 250 16.95 -15.78 11.49
C SER A 250 16.53 -14.75 12.54
N GLU A 251 15.80 -15.19 13.57
CA GLU A 251 15.32 -14.36 14.66
C GLU A 251 16.34 -14.13 15.77
N LEU A 252 17.42 -14.93 15.82
CA LEU A 252 18.50 -14.74 16.78
C LEU A 252 19.48 -13.68 16.29
N SER A 253 19.99 -12.88 17.22
CA SER A 253 21.00 -11.86 16.98
C SER A 253 22.18 -11.99 17.95
N TYR A 254 23.19 -11.14 17.79
CA TYR A 254 24.31 -11.08 18.73
C TYR A 254 23.86 -10.69 20.16
N ASP A 255 22.77 -9.95 20.29
CA ASP A 255 22.23 -9.53 21.59
C ASP A 255 21.67 -10.73 22.39
N ASP A 256 21.41 -11.86 21.73
CA ASP A 256 20.89 -13.10 22.33
C ASP A 256 21.99 -14.08 22.74
N ALA A 257 23.26 -13.64 22.77
CA ALA A 257 24.42 -14.50 23.01
C ALA A 257 24.31 -15.32 24.30
N ASP A 258 23.84 -14.71 25.41
CA ASP A 258 23.70 -15.39 26.70
C ASP A 258 22.68 -16.54 26.63
N PHE A 259 21.56 -16.33 25.94
CA PHE A 259 20.53 -17.36 25.71
C PHE A 259 21.05 -18.49 24.83
N ILE A 260 21.74 -18.16 23.73
CA ILE A 260 22.33 -19.13 22.81
C ILE A 260 23.34 -20.01 23.56
N ILE A 261 24.20 -19.38 24.35
CA ILE A 261 25.20 -20.05 25.17
C ILE A 261 24.54 -21.01 26.16
N ASP A 262 23.54 -20.54 26.91
CA ASP A 262 22.83 -21.34 27.91
C ASP A 262 22.21 -22.59 27.29
N VAL A 263 21.49 -22.43 26.18
CA VAL A 263 20.84 -23.54 25.46
C VAL A 263 21.86 -24.56 24.95
N VAL A 264 22.99 -24.10 24.41
CA VAL A 264 24.06 -24.97 23.91
C VAL A 264 24.76 -25.72 25.05
N GLU A 265 25.07 -25.04 26.16
CA GLU A 265 25.69 -25.65 27.34
C GLU A 265 24.78 -26.71 27.98
N GLN A 266 23.48 -26.41 28.12
CA GLN A 266 22.49 -27.37 28.61
C GLN A 266 22.43 -28.61 27.71
N TYR A 267 22.49 -28.45 26.38
CA TYR A 267 22.48 -29.59 25.46
C TYR A 267 23.78 -30.40 25.55
N LEU A 268 24.94 -29.75 25.56
CA LEU A 268 26.25 -30.41 25.68
C LEU A 268 26.43 -31.15 27.00
N SER A 269 25.86 -30.64 28.09
CA SER A 269 25.88 -31.31 29.41
C SER A 269 25.14 -32.66 29.40
N GLN A 270 24.17 -32.82 28.49
CA GLN A 270 23.42 -34.05 28.32
C GLN A 270 24.15 -35.05 27.42
N ILE A 271 25.22 -34.67 26.72
CA ILE A 271 26.01 -35.61 25.90
C ILE A 271 26.99 -36.38 26.80
N PRO A 272 26.92 -37.72 26.83
CA PRO A 272 27.87 -38.51 27.61
C PRO A 272 29.26 -38.43 26.98
N GLY A 273 30.30 -38.49 27.82
CA GLY A 273 31.70 -38.46 27.38
C GLY A 273 32.47 -37.27 27.93
N ASP A 274 33.78 -37.27 27.67
CA ASP A 274 34.67 -36.16 27.99
C ASP A 274 34.60 -35.05 26.92
N GLU A 275 35.35 -33.96 27.13
CA GLU A 275 35.35 -32.83 26.20
C GLU A 275 35.91 -33.19 24.82
N GLU A 276 36.81 -34.17 24.71
CA GLU A 276 37.33 -34.62 23.40
C GLU A 276 36.28 -35.42 22.63
N GLU A 277 35.55 -36.30 23.30
CA GLU A 277 34.43 -37.04 22.71
C GLU A 277 33.33 -36.09 22.23
N LYS A 278 32.98 -35.07 23.01
CA LYS A 278 32.01 -34.03 22.61
C LYS A 278 32.46 -33.29 21.35
N LYS A 279 33.75 -32.94 21.21
CA LYS A 279 34.28 -32.31 19.99
C LYS A 279 34.11 -33.21 18.75
N LYS A 280 34.34 -34.52 18.88
CA LYS A 280 34.12 -35.49 17.79
C LYS A 280 32.64 -35.65 17.47
N ILE A 281 31.78 -35.70 18.48
CA ILE A 281 30.32 -35.77 18.31
C ILE A 281 29.81 -34.52 17.60
N VAL A 282 30.17 -33.33 18.07
CA VAL A 282 29.74 -32.07 17.45
C VAL A 282 30.24 -32.01 16.00
N ARG A 283 31.49 -32.39 15.72
CA ARG A 283 32.01 -32.40 14.34
C ARG A 283 31.16 -33.20 13.37
N ARG A 284 30.61 -34.33 13.82
CA ARG A 284 29.81 -35.27 13.01
C ARG A 284 28.32 -34.94 13.00
N TYR A 285 27.78 -34.49 14.14
CA TYR A 285 26.34 -34.40 14.38
C TYR A 285 25.83 -32.97 14.60
N ALA A 286 26.65 -31.94 14.47
CA ALA A 286 26.25 -30.55 14.74
C ALA A 286 24.96 -30.14 14.03
N GLY A 287 24.78 -30.50 12.75
CA GLY A 287 23.54 -30.19 12.02
C GLY A 287 22.29 -30.84 12.62
N LEU A 288 22.39 -32.06 13.15
CA LEU A 288 21.26 -32.72 13.83
C LEU A 288 21.00 -32.11 15.20
N ILE A 289 22.07 -31.83 15.96
CA ILE A 289 21.98 -31.18 17.28
C ILE A 289 21.32 -29.81 17.16
N VAL A 290 21.79 -28.98 16.22
CA VAL A 290 21.23 -27.64 15.96
C VAL A 290 19.76 -27.73 15.56
N ASN A 291 19.38 -28.70 14.73
CA ASN A 291 17.98 -28.89 14.36
C ASN A 291 17.08 -29.34 15.54
N ASP A 292 17.61 -30.15 16.47
CA ASP A 292 16.87 -30.57 17.67
C ASP A 292 16.66 -29.40 18.63
N ILE A 293 17.72 -28.61 18.86
CA ILE A 293 17.67 -27.38 19.66
C ILE A 293 16.71 -26.36 19.02
N LYS A 294 16.82 -26.12 17.72
CA LYS A 294 16.01 -25.16 16.96
C LYS A 294 14.51 -25.43 17.08
N LYS A 295 14.09 -26.69 17.06
CA LYS A 295 12.67 -27.06 17.27
C LYS A 295 12.16 -26.64 18.64
N GLN A 296 12.99 -26.80 19.67
CA GLN A 296 12.63 -26.44 21.04
C GLN A 296 12.56 -24.92 21.19
N ILE A 297 13.55 -24.19 20.65
CA ILE A 297 13.52 -22.71 20.64
C ILE A 297 12.24 -22.20 19.99
N TYR A 298 11.86 -22.70 18.82
CA TYR A 298 10.62 -22.26 18.16
C TYR A 298 9.35 -22.60 18.95
N THR A 299 9.38 -23.64 19.78
CA THR A 299 8.23 -24.01 20.63
C THR A 299 8.09 -23.08 21.84
N HIS A 300 9.19 -22.51 22.32
CA HIS A 300 9.24 -21.66 23.52
C HIS A 300 9.42 -20.16 23.21
N MET A 301 9.44 -19.80 21.93
CA MET A 301 9.59 -18.43 21.47
C MET A 301 8.23 -17.73 21.41
N ASP A 302 8.11 -16.62 22.13
CA ASP A 302 6.94 -15.76 22.06
C ASP A 302 7.14 -14.73 20.96
N ARG A 303 6.22 -14.69 19.99
CA ARG A 303 6.16 -13.63 18.98
C ARG A 303 5.01 -12.71 19.30
N LYS A 304 5.32 -11.42 19.51
CA LYS A 304 4.31 -10.37 19.63
C LYS A 304 4.47 -9.41 18.46
N THR A 305 3.50 -9.42 17.56
CA THR A 305 3.41 -8.41 16.51
C THR A 305 2.51 -7.28 17.01
N GLN A 306 3.04 -6.07 17.04
CA GLN A 306 2.31 -4.87 17.42
C GLN A 306 2.44 -3.83 16.32
N ASP A 307 1.30 -3.25 15.96
CA ASP A 307 1.25 -2.12 15.05
C ASP A 307 1.46 -0.83 15.85
N ILE A 308 2.51 -0.08 15.51
CA ILE A 308 2.80 1.23 16.08
C ILE A 308 2.27 2.29 15.11
N HIS A 309 1.35 3.11 15.58
CA HIS A 309 0.84 4.26 14.81
C HIS A 309 1.74 5.48 15.04
N ILE A 310 2.46 5.89 14.01
CA ILE A 310 3.32 7.07 14.03
C ILE A 310 2.59 8.20 13.31
N VAL A 311 2.19 9.23 14.08
CA VAL A 311 1.54 10.41 13.50
C VAL A 311 2.59 11.31 12.84
N GLN A 312 2.43 11.56 11.55
CA GLN A 312 3.22 12.55 10.81
C GLN A 312 2.59 13.93 10.94
N LYS A 313 3.41 14.98 10.85
CA LYS A 313 2.96 16.37 11.00
C LYS A 313 2.23 16.90 9.76
N ASP A 314 2.21 16.13 8.67
CA ASP A 314 1.73 16.56 7.36
C ASP A 314 0.27 16.18 7.14
N LEU A 315 -0.44 17.00 6.37
CA LEU A 315 -1.78 16.71 5.86
C LEU A 315 -1.71 15.79 4.64
N ILE A 316 -2.74 14.97 4.44
CA ILE A 316 -2.89 14.20 3.20
C ILE A 316 -3.47 15.10 2.10
N VAL A 317 -2.75 15.23 0.98
CA VAL A 317 -3.23 15.84 -0.26
C VAL A 317 -3.56 14.75 -1.28
N PHE A 318 -4.84 14.60 -1.61
CA PHE A 318 -5.30 13.57 -2.55
C PHE A 318 -5.08 14.01 -4.00
N ARG A 319 -4.37 13.17 -4.77
CA ARG A 319 -3.96 13.39 -6.16
C ARG A 319 -5.04 12.96 -7.15
N LYS A 320 -4.88 13.33 -8.43
CA LYS A 320 -5.82 12.90 -9.47
C LYS A 320 -5.79 11.38 -9.66
N PHE A 321 -6.88 10.85 -10.22
CA PHE A 321 -6.95 9.47 -10.68
C PHE A 321 -7.70 9.38 -12.00
N VAL A 322 -7.43 8.33 -12.77
CA VAL A 322 -8.09 8.09 -14.06
C VAL A 322 -9.20 7.07 -13.86
N LYS A 323 -10.38 7.34 -14.42
CA LYS A 323 -11.51 6.42 -14.41
C LYS A 323 -11.97 6.11 -15.83
N ASN A 324 -12.10 4.83 -16.15
CA ASN A 324 -12.76 4.39 -17.37
C ASN A 324 -14.26 4.33 -17.13
N VAL A 325 -15.02 5.05 -17.95
CA VAL A 325 -16.48 5.13 -17.90
C VAL A 325 -17.09 4.65 -19.20
N LYS A 326 -18.33 4.21 -19.16
CA LYS A 326 -19.12 3.93 -20.37
C LYS A 326 -19.28 5.23 -21.18
N LYS A 327 -19.42 5.15 -22.49
CA LYS A 327 -19.79 6.31 -23.33
C LYS A 327 -21.05 6.99 -22.78
N ASN A 328 -20.99 8.31 -22.55
CA ASN A 328 -22.03 9.08 -21.85
C ASN A 328 -22.35 8.59 -20.42
N GLY A 329 -21.38 7.93 -19.77
CA GLY A 329 -21.49 7.41 -18.40
C GLY A 329 -21.32 8.47 -17.32
N GLN A 330 -21.23 9.75 -17.70
CA GLN A 330 -21.23 10.87 -16.76
C GLN A 330 -22.68 11.27 -16.44
N VAL A 331 -23.10 11.07 -15.19
CA VAL A 331 -24.48 11.29 -14.74
C VAL A 331 -24.46 12.27 -13.56
N ARG A 332 -25.42 13.18 -13.47
CA ARG A 332 -25.51 14.07 -12.31
C ARG A 332 -25.91 13.27 -11.06
N TYR A 333 -25.29 13.54 -9.91
CA TYR A 333 -25.44 12.72 -8.70
C TYR A 333 -26.88 12.58 -8.18
N ASP A 334 -27.69 13.63 -8.35
CA ASP A 334 -29.07 13.77 -7.88
C ASP A 334 -30.12 13.12 -8.81
N LYS A 335 -29.70 12.65 -9.99
CA LYS A 335 -30.64 12.04 -10.94
C LYS A 335 -30.97 10.59 -10.56
N PRO A 336 -32.22 10.15 -10.80
CA PRO A 336 -32.58 8.74 -10.68
C PRO A 336 -31.63 7.86 -11.50
N PHE A 337 -31.14 6.78 -10.90
CA PHE A 337 -30.20 5.85 -11.50
C PHE A 337 -30.76 4.42 -11.50
N THR A 338 -30.79 3.79 -12.66
CA THR A 338 -31.42 2.48 -12.86
C THR A 338 -30.42 1.35 -13.15
N ASP A 339 -29.25 1.65 -13.71
CA ASP A 339 -28.23 0.65 -14.08
C ASP A 339 -27.30 0.28 -12.90
N ARG A 340 -27.92 -0.17 -11.80
CA ARG A 340 -27.23 -0.44 -10.52
C ARG A 340 -26.11 -1.47 -10.64
N SER A 341 -26.29 -2.50 -11.46
CA SER A 341 -25.30 -3.57 -11.68
C SER A 341 -24.01 -3.09 -12.33
N ASN A 342 -24.07 -2.03 -13.15
CA ASN A 342 -22.91 -1.48 -13.86
C ASN A 342 -22.41 -0.18 -13.24
N ILE A 343 -22.80 0.17 -12.01
CA ILE A 343 -22.50 1.48 -11.42
C ILE A 343 -21.00 1.83 -11.44
N LYS A 344 -20.12 0.83 -11.33
CA LYS A 344 -18.65 0.97 -11.41
C LYS A 344 -18.16 1.54 -12.75
N LYS A 345 -18.98 1.49 -13.81
CA LYS A 345 -18.71 2.04 -15.15
C LYS A 345 -19.24 3.47 -15.32
N TYR A 346 -19.84 4.06 -14.29
CA TYR A 346 -20.38 5.42 -14.32
C TYR A 346 -19.55 6.37 -13.45
N LEU A 347 -19.64 7.65 -13.77
CA LEU A 347 -19.05 8.74 -13.00
C LEU A 347 -20.14 9.74 -12.67
N PHE A 348 -20.34 10.01 -11.38
CA PHE A 348 -21.37 10.90 -10.90
C PHE A 348 -20.80 12.30 -10.71
N THR A 349 -21.43 13.31 -11.32
CA THR A 349 -20.93 14.69 -11.39
C THR A 349 -21.86 15.67 -10.67
N GLY A 350 -21.37 16.88 -10.41
CA GLY A 350 -22.16 17.99 -9.87
C GLY A 350 -22.04 18.18 -8.36
N TYR A 351 -21.12 17.47 -7.71
CA TYR A 351 -20.85 17.63 -6.28
C TYR A 351 -20.17 18.96 -5.98
N LYS A 352 -20.59 19.61 -4.89
CA LYS A 352 -20.06 20.88 -4.39
C LYS A 352 -19.32 20.72 -3.07
N LYS A 353 -19.77 19.81 -2.18
CA LYS A 353 -19.12 19.52 -0.89
C LYS A 353 -18.04 18.45 -0.98
N SER A 354 -18.13 17.57 -1.98
CA SER A 354 -17.09 16.56 -2.25
C SER A 354 -15.75 17.19 -2.63
N TYR A 355 -14.66 16.57 -2.18
CA TYR A 355 -13.29 16.90 -2.60
C TYR A 355 -13.12 16.87 -4.13
N TYR A 356 -13.64 15.83 -4.77
CA TYR A 356 -13.71 15.74 -6.24
C TYR A 356 -15.09 16.18 -6.73
N PRO A 357 -15.17 16.98 -7.81
CA PRO A 357 -16.45 17.39 -8.40
C PRO A 357 -17.20 16.22 -9.08
N ALA A 358 -16.50 15.10 -9.27
CA ALA A 358 -17.01 13.88 -9.85
C ALA A 358 -16.49 12.65 -9.06
N ASN A 359 -17.36 11.67 -8.78
CA ASN A 359 -17.02 10.47 -8.01
C ASN A 359 -17.56 9.21 -8.67
N ALA A 360 -16.83 8.11 -8.53
CA ALA A 360 -17.28 6.76 -8.88
C ALA A 360 -17.55 5.96 -7.60
N PHE A 361 -18.48 5.01 -7.69
CA PHE A 361 -18.92 4.20 -6.54
C PHE A 361 -18.86 2.72 -6.87
N ASP A 362 -18.69 1.90 -5.83
CA ASP A 362 -18.69 0.45 -5.97
C ASP A 362 -20.10 -0.14 -5.91
N SER A 363 -21.03 0.57 -5.26
CA SER A 363 -22.45 0.19 -5.10
C SER A 363 -23.40 1.41 -5.25
N ASP A 364 -24.66 1.16 -5.63
CA ASP A 364 -25.69 2.22 -5.66
C ASP A 364 -25.98 2.77 -4.26
N THR A 365 -25.81 1.95 -3.22
CA THR A 365 -25.96 2.35 -1.83
C THR A 365 -24.93 3.42 -1.44
N GLU A 366 -23.65 3.27 -1.82
CA GLU A 366 -22.64 4.34 -1.64
C GLU A 366 -23.04 5.63 -2.37
N ARG A 367 -23.55 5.53 -3.60
CA ARG A 367 -24.05 6.70 -4.35
C ARG A 367 -25.24 7.34 -3.63
N GLN A 368 -26.15 6.57 -3.07
CA GLN A 368 -27.26 7.13 -2.30
C GLN A 368 -26.77 7.83 -1.03
N PHE A 369 -25.75 7.28 -0.38
CA PHE A 369 -25.12 7.94 0.76
C PHE A 369 -24.44 9.25 0.36
N SER A 370 -23.75 9.31 -0.79
CA SER A 370 -23.17 10.57 -1.27
C SER A 370 -24.20 11.66 -1.56
N VAL A 371 -25.44 11.30 -1.96
CA VAL A 371 -26.56 12.24 -2.08
C VAL A 371 -26.91 12.84 -0.71
N ILE A 372 -27.02 12.00 0.33
CA ILE A 372 -27.27 12.45 1.71
C ILE A 372 -26.17 13.42 2.16
N LEU A 373 -24.90 13.07 1.95
CA LEU A 373 -23.76 13.92 2.31
C LEU A 373 -23.76 15.27 1.59
N GLU A 374 -24.17 15.28 0.32
CA GLU A 374 -24.20 16.49 -0.48
C GLU A 374 -25.37 17.42 -0.09
N GLU A 375 -26.53 16.87 0.27
CA GLU A 375 -27.74 17.63 0.61
C GLU A 375 -27.78 18.11 2.07
N ASP A 376 -27.24 17.34 3.02
CA ASP A 376 -27.37 17.64 4.45
C ASP A 376 -26.58 18.90 4.87
N PRO A 377 -27.23 19.92 5.46
CA PRO A 377 -26.57 21.17 5.86
C PRO A 377 -25.50 21.01 6.96
N ASP A 378 -25.55 19.95 7.78
CA ASP A 378 -24.57 19.69 8.83
C ASP A 378 -23.25 19.15 8.28
N VAL A 379 -23.26 18.64 7.04
CA VAL A 379 -22.06 18.17 6.33
C VAL A 379 -21.35 19.35 5.68
N ILE A 380 -20.08 19.55 6.05
CA ILE A 380 -19.22 20.61 5.52
C ILE A 380 -18.59 20.14 4.22
N ARG A 381 -17.91 18.99 4.25
CA ARG A 381 -17.15 18.43 3.12
C ARG A 381 -16.94 16.93 3.31
N TRP A 382 -16.70 16.22 2.22
CA TRP A 382 -16.47 14.78 2.26
C TRP A 382 -15.60 14.33 1.09
N ILE A 383 -15.05 13.12 1.18
CA ILE A 383 -14.28 12.50 0.11
C ILE A 383 -14.53 10.98 0.12
N LYS A 384 -14.64 10.38 -1.06
CA LYS A 384 -14.35 8.95 -1.25
C LYS A 384 -12.87 8.82 -1.59
N PRO A 385 -12.01 8.38 -0.66
CA PRO A 385 -10.56 8.39 -0.88
C PRO A 385 -10.18 7.57 -2.13
N PRO A 386 -9.32 8.10 -3.01
CA PRO A 386 -8.78 7.32 -4.10
C PRO A 386 -7.95 6.16 -3.55
N LEU A 387 -7.89 5.09 -4.35
CA LEU A 387 -7.15 3.89 -3.97
C LEU A 387 -5.69 4.25 -3.65
N ASN A 388 -5.23 3.72 -2.51
CA ASN A 388 -3.83 3.74 -2.07
C ASN A 388 -3.28 5.12 -1.66
N GLN A 389 -4.14 6.13 -1.49
CA GLN A 389 -3.71 7.47 -1.08
C GLN A 389 -3.85 7.76 0.42
N LEU A 390 -4.67 7.00 1.15
CA LEU A 390 -4.85 7.19 2.60
C LEU A 390 -3.72 6.59 3.44
N GLY A 391 -3.08 5.51 2.96
CA GLY A 391 -1.99 4.83 3.67
C GLY A 391 -2.42 3.98 4.87
N LEU A 392 -3.68 3.55 4.93
CA LEU A 392 -4.22 2.69 5.99
C LEU A 392 -4.07 1.20 5.64
N PHE A 393 -3.65 0.37 6.60
CA PHE A 393 -3.41 -1.06 6.41
C PHE A 393 -4.05 -1.83 7.57
N TRP A 394 -4.71 -2.95 7.29
CA TRP A 394 -5.44 -3.76 8.30
C TRP A 394 -4.84 -5.14 8.54
N LYS A 395 -3.96 -5.59 7.63
CA LYS A 395 -3.09 -6.78 7.77
C LYS A 395 -1.75 -6.46 7.12
N ALA A 396 -0.71 -7.23 7.44
CA ALA A 396 0.60 -7.07 6.84
C ALA A 396 0.52 -7.00 5.30
N GLY A 397 0.83 -5.82 4.75
CA GLY A 397 0.79 -5.55 3.30
C GLY A 397 -0.61 -5.39 2.67
N GLN A 398 -1.71 -5.58 3.42
CA GLN A 398 -3.06 -5.41 2.90
C GLN A 398 -3.61 -4.03 3.25
N GLN A 399 -3.78 -3.21 2.21
CA GLN A 399 -4.29 -1.87 2.35
C GLN A 399 -5.80 -1.86 2.60
N TYR A 400 -6.25 -0.99 3.49
CA TYR A 400 -7.65 -0.73 3.76
C TYR A 400 -8.01 0.67 3.25
N ASN A 401 -8.96 0.75 2.34
CA ASN A 401 -9.47 2.01 1.81
C ASN A 401 -10.94 2.14 2.24
N PRO A 402 -11.27 3.04 3.18
CA PRO A 402 -12.65 3.25 3.60
C PRO A 402 -13.46 3.91 2.47
N ASP A 403 -14.78 3.76 2.52
CA ASP A 403 -15.67 4.31 1.48
C ASP A 403 -15.75 5.83 1.53
N PHE A 404 -15.86 6.42 2.73
CA PHE A 404 -15.97 7.87 2.88
C PHE A 404 -15.19 8.40 4.08
N LEU A 405 -14.61 9.59 3.93
CA LEU A 405 -14.26 10.47 5.05
C LEU A 405 -15.18 11.67 5.00
N VAL A 406 -15.86 11.97 6.10
CA VAL A 406 -16.90 13.00 6.19
C VAL A 406 -16.56 13.97 7.29
N GLU A 407 -16.60 15.26 7.00
CA GLU A 407 -16.49 16.32 8.00
C GLU A 407 -17.83 17.02 8.19
N THR A 408 -18.27 17.07 9.44
CA THR A 408 -19.47 17.77 9.87
C THR A 408 -19.12 18.97 10.76
N THR A 409 -20.14 19.72 11.17
CA THR A 409 -20.01 20.79 12.17
C THR A 409 -19.52 20.29 13.52
N THR A 410 -19.82 19.04 13.91
CA THR A 410 -19.49 18.51 15.24
C THR A 410 -18.25 17.62 15.28
N GLY A 411 -17.95 16.91 14.19
CA GLY A 411 -16.89 15.90 14.17
C GLY A 411 -16.54 15.42 12.76
N LYS A 412 -15.55 14.52 12.68
CA LYS A 412 -15.14 13.85 11.45
C LYS A 412 -15.45 12.37 11.55
N TYR A 413 -15.75 11.73 10.43
CA TYR A 413 -16.17 10.34 10.39
C TYR A 413 -15.41 9.58 9.30
N MET A 414 -14.96 8.37 9.63
CA MET A 414 -14.58 7.36 8.64
C MET A 414 -15.76 6.41 8.50
N VAL A 415 -16.29 6.28 7.29
CA VAL A 415 -17.53 5.54 7.03
C VAL A 415 -17.26 4.40 6.07
N GLU A 416 -17.74 3.22 6.42
CA GLU A 416 -17.74 2.02 5.60
C GLU A 416 -19.18 1.59 5.34
N VAL A 417 -19.52 1.33 4.08
CA VAL A 417 -20.84 0.83 3.68
C VAL A 417 -20.72 -0.66 3.37
N LYS A 418 -21.61 -1.46 3.96
CA LYS A 418 -21.71 -2.91 3.69
C LYS A 418 -23.15 -3.37 3.59
N ALA A 419 -23.35 -4.51 2.94
CA ALA A 419 -24.65 -5.15 2.97
C ALA A 419 -24.94 -5.65 4.40
N LEU A 420 -26.19 -5.60 4.85
CA LEU A 420 -26.57 -6.01 6.21
C LEU A 420 -26.11 -7.44 6.59
N ASN A 421 -26.05 -8.36 5.62
CA ASN A 421 -25.57 -9.72 5.83
C ASN A 421 -24.03 -9.84 5.93
N GLU A 422 -23.27 -8.81 5.57
CA GLU A 422 -21.80 -8.80 5.58
C GLU A 422 -21.19 -8.12 6.80
N VAL A 423 -21.97 -7.35 7.57
CA VAL A 423 -21.44 -6.55 8.70
C VAL A 423 -20.76 -7.38 9.80
N ASN A 424 -21.14 -8.65 9.93
CA ASN A 424 -20.56 -9.59 10.91
C ASN A 424 -19.46 -10.47 10.31
N ASN A 425 -19.07 -10.26 9.05
CA ASN A 425 -17.98 -11.00 8.42
C ASN A 425 -16.66 -10.65 9.12
N GLU A 426 -15.85 -11.66 9.43
CA GLU A 426 -14.57 -11.52 10.14
C GLU A 426 -13.61 -10.52 9.46
N GLU A 427 -13.56 -10.50 8.13
CA GLU A 427 -12.75 -9.53 7.39
C GLU A 427 -13.28 -8.10 7.55
N VAL A 428 -14.60 -7.92 7.48
CA VAL A 428 -15.25 -6.60 7.66
C VAL A 428 -15.01 -6.09 9.08
N VAL A 429 -15.20 -6.96 10.08
CA VAL A 429 -14.93 -6.65 11.49
C VAL A 429 -13.46 -6.31 11.71
N SER A 430 -12.53 -7.04 11.08
CA SER A 430 -11.09 -6.77 11.19
C SER A 430 -10.71 -5.40 10.62
N LYS A 431 -11.24 -5.05 9.43
CA LYS A 431 -11.06 -3.72 8.84
C LYS A 431 -11.65 -2.62 9.70
N ALA A 432 -12.84 -2.88 10.27
CA ALA A 432 -13.52 -1.93 11.13
C ALA A 432 -12.75 -1.65 12.42
N ARG A 433 -12.16 -2.68 13.05
CA ARG A 433 -11.28 -2.51 14.22
C ARG A 433 -10.10 -1.60 13.92
N GLU A 434 -9.46 -1.79 12.77
CA GLU A 434 -8.35 -0.92 12.38
C GLU A 434 -8.80 0.51 12.05
N GLY A 435 -9.96 0.66 11.40
CA GLY A 435 -10.59 1.97 11.19
C GLY A 435 -10.87 2.70 12.50
N ILE A 436 -11.38 1.99 13.52
CA ILE A 436 -11.62 2.54 14.87
C ILE A 436 -10.30 2.99 15.51
N ARG A 437 -9.25 2.15 15.50
CA ARG A 437 -7.93 2.51 16.02
C ARG A 437 -7.38 3.74 15.33
N TRP A 438 -7.43 3.78 13.99
CA TRP A 438 -7.00 4.92 13.20
C TRP A 438 -7.77 6.19 13.61
N CYS A 439 -9.09 6.13 13.78
CA CYS A 439 -9.90 7.26 14.25
C CYS A 439 -9.54 7.71 15.67
N THR A 440 -9.22 6.80 16.59
CA THR A 440 -8.74 7.14 17.93
C THR A 440 -7.45 7.95 17.85
N PHE A 441 -6.46 7.47 17.07
CA PHE A 441 -5.22 8.23 16.88
C PHE A 441 -5.46 9.57 16.17
N ALA A 442 -6.26 9.58 15.11
CA ALA A 442 -6.61 10.79 14.38
C ALA A 442 -7.24 11.85 15.30
N SER A 443 -8.10 11.45 16.24
CA SER A 443 -8.71 12.34 17.23
C SER A 443 -7.68 13.02 18.14
N THR A 444 -6.58 12.35 18.49
CA THR A 444 -5.54 12.92 19.35
C THR A 444 -4.70 14.00 18.65
N THR A 445 -4.66 13.97 17.32
CA THR A 445 -3.80 14.82 16.51
C THR A 445 -4.55 15.64 15.48
N ASP A 446 -5.89 15.63 15.53
CA ASP A 446 -6.70 16.35 14.57
C ASP A 446 -6.41 17.85 14.67
N PRO A 447 -6.00 18.50 13.58
CA PRO A 447 -5.60 19.90 13.59
C PRO A 447 -6.76 20.86 13.84
N ASP A 448 -8.00 20.40 13.61
CA ASP A 448 -9.23 21.17 13.82
C ASP A 448 -9.87 20.86 15.18
N HIS A 449 -9.18 20.07 16.03
CA HIS A 449 -9.66 19.61 17.34
C HIS A 449 -11.02 18.89 17.27
N LYS A 450 -11.33 18.25 16.14
CA LYS A 450 -12.54 17.45 15.97
C LYS A 450 -12.27 15.99 16.31
N THR A 451 -13.23 15.37 16.99
CA THR A 451 -13.22 13.93 17.23
C THR A 451 -13.48 13.18 15.91
N TRP A 452 -12.68 12.16 15.66
CA TRP A 452 -12.86 11.21 14.57
C TRP A 452 -13.57 9.96 15.08
N GLU A 453 -14.61 9.53 14.37
CA GLU A 453 -15.35 8.32 14.70
C GLU A 453 -15.51 7.40 13.49
N TYR A 454 -15.31 6.11 13.72
CA TYR A 454 -15.55 5.09 12.70
C TYR A 454 -17.03 4.67 12.70
N ARG A 455 -17.63 4.52 11.52
CA ARG A 455 -19.05 4.17 11.33
C ARG A 455 -19.21 3.10 10.26
N LEU A 456 -19.51 1.87 10.68
CA LEU A 456 -19.92 0.77 9.78
C LEU A 456 -21.44 0.82 9.60
N ILE A 457 -21.90 1.27 8.43
CA ILE A 457 -23.32 1.41 8.13
C ILE A 457 -23.78 0.35 7.15
N SER A 458 -24.96 -0.21 7.39
CA SER A 458 -25.58 -1.18 6.49
C SER A 458 -26.44 -0.52 5.43
N ASP A 459 -26.56 -1.18 4.29
CA ASP A 459 -27.29 -0.72 3.11
C ASP A 459 -28.78 -0.45 3.36
N ASP A 460 -29.42 -1.25 4.21
CA ASP A 460 -30.82 -1.09 4.62
C ASP A 460 -31.12 0.20 5.39
N ASN A 461 -30.10 0.93 5.89
CA ASN A 461 -30.29 2.18 6.61
C ASN A 461 -30.04 3.43 5.76
N ILE A 462 -29.57 3.26 4.52
CA ILE A 462 -29.19 4.37 3.63
C ILE A 462 -30.35 4.70 2.71
N HIS A 463 -31.01 5.84 2.96
CA HIS A 463 -32.11 6.32 2.14
C HIS A 463 -31.98 7.82 1.89
N PRO A 464 -31.97 8.27 0.62
CA PRO A 464 -32.00 9.70 0.30
C PRO A 464 -33.18 10.40 0.98
N GLY A 465 -32.92 11.57 1.58
CA GLY A 465 -33.87 12.30 2.43
C GLY A 465 -33.66 12.10 3.93
N ASN A 466 -32.91 11.06 4.35
CA ASN A 466 -32.41 10.97 5.72
C ASN A 466 -31.33 12.04 5.97
N THR A 467 -31.11 12.38 7.24
CA THR A 467 -29.94 13.18 7.62
C THR A 467 -28.70 12.29 7.74
N CYS A 468 -27.53 12.88 7.52
CA CYS A 468 -26.22 12.30 7.76
C CYS A 468 -26.13 11.83 9.22
N LYS A 469 -26.54 12.68 10.18
CA LYS A 469 -26.57 12.32 11.61
C LYS A 469 -27.42 11.08 11.90
N TYR A 470 -28.61 10.98 11.29
CA TYR A 470 -29.46 9.81 11.46
C TYR A 470 -28.77 8.55 10.90
N THR A 471 -28.27 8.63 9.67
CA THR A 471 -27.64 7.50 8.97
C THR A 471 -26.36 7.02 9.67
N LEU A 472 -25.51 7.92 10.15
CA LEU A 472 -24.34 7.56 10.96
C LEU A 472 -24.74 6.99 12.34
N GLY A 473 -25.89 7.41 12.87
CA GLY A 473 -26.45 6.92 14.12
C GLY A 473 -26.95 5.47 14.07
N THR A 474 -27.16 4.90 12.88
CA THR A 474 -27.53 3.49 12.70
C THR A 474 -26.32 2.56 12.54
N ALA A 475 -25.10 3.07 12.74
CA ALA A 475 -23.89 2.26 12.58
C ALA A 475 -23.87 1.05 13.54
N HIS A 476 -23.39 -0.08 13.03
CA HIS A 476 -23.26 -1.32 13.78
C HIS A 476 -22.11 -1.22 14.79
N PRO A 477 -22.32 -1.63 16.06
CA PRO A 477 -21.24 -1.64 17.05
C PRO A 477 -20.24 -2.75 16.70
N VAL A 478 -18.95 -2.39 16.67
CA VAL A 478 -17.86 -3.34 16.46
C VAL A 478 -17.12 -3.48 17.79
N LYS A 479 -17.00 -4.73 18.28
CA LYS A 479 -16.28 -5.00 19.53
C LYS A 479 -14.77 -4.86 19.29
N GLU A 480 -14.14 -3.96 20.03
CA GLU A 480 -12.70 -3.97 20.24
C GLU A 480 -12.35 -5.26 21.02
N GLU A 481 -11.30 -5.97 20.60
CA GLU A 481 -10.72 -7.03 21.43
C GLU A 481 -9.81 -6.38 22.47
N ASP A 482 -9.98 -6.79 23.74
CA ASP A 482 -9.23 -6.32 24.92
C ASP A 482 -7.72 -6.57 24.82
#